data_AF-A0A914TIN5-F1
#
_entry.id   AF-A0A914TIN5-F1
#
_cell.length_a   1.000
_cell.length_b   1.000
_cell.length_c   1.000
_cell.angle_alpha   90.00
_cell.angle_beta   90.00
_cell.angle_gamma   90.00
#
_symmetry.space_group_name_H-M   'P 1'
#
loop_
_entity.id
_entity.type
_entity.pdbx_description
1 polymer ?
#
loop_
_entity_poly.entity_id
_entity_poly.type
_entity_poly.pdbx_seq_one_letter_code
_entity_poly.pdbx_strand_id
1 'polypeptide(L)'
;MKLTEVLNLRRIINSSYHPFHVIPKPSIWPKRERLRRFIAWQYASNRSTVRKGQRQLDKIFHYMDMHRRDELKMEKFYAETRLNAALDEHNHEYRSLRSNFDKAHILLDNIVLSQLAIYEPRTFKSLVDFSKELSAQQGHPVIFDKNDRENIELSTNCIGLPYPKAKYFPRGPGNDHRNPPRKLREDEF
;
A
#
# COMPACT_ATOMS: atom_id res chain seq x y z
N MET A 1 -50.07 38.71 -25.94
CA MET A 1 -49.48 38.20 -27.19
C MET A 1 -50.01 36.80 -27.43
N LYS A 2 -51.02 36.62 -28.30
CA LYS A 2 -51.58 35.29 -28.59
C LYS A 2 -50.64 34.58 -29.57
N LEU A 3 -50.09 33.44 -29.17
CA LEU A 3 -49.25 32.64 -30.06
C LEU A 3 -50.12 32.09 -31.21
N THR A 4 -49.58 32.07 -32.42
CA THR A 4 -50.24 31.49 -33.58
C THR A 4 -50.37 29.98 -33.43
N GLU A 5 -51.40 29.39 -34.03
CA GLU A 5 -51.65 27.94 -33.96
C GLU A 5 -50.43 27.11 -34.39
N VAL A 6 -49.68 27.59 -35.39
CA VAL A 6 -48.44 26.97 -35.86
C VAL A 6 -47.35 26.92 -34.77
N LEU A 7 -47.23 27.97 -33.95
CA LEU A 7 -46.28 27.98 -32.82
C LEU A 7 -46.72 27.02 -31.71
N ASN A 8 -48.01 26.89 -31.46
CA ASN A 8 -48.55 25.91 -30.52
C ASN A 8 -48.27 24.46 -30.98
N LEU A 9 -48.46 24.17 -32.27
CA LEU A 9 -48.14 22.87 -32.85
C LEU A 9 -46.65 22.55 -32.79
N ARG A 10 -45.76 23.52 -33.08
CA ARG A 10 -44.30 23.33 -32.94
C ARG A 10 -43.88 23.02 -31.51
N ARG A 11 -44.54 23.59 -30.51
CA ARG A 11 -44.28 23.30 -29.09
C ARG A 11 -44.70 21.87 -28.72
N ILE A 12 -45.78 21.35 -29.31
CA ILE A 12 -46.26 19.98 -29.07
C ILE A 12 -45.34 18.97 -29.77
N ILE A 13 -45.06 19.19 -31.05
CA ILE A 13 -44.26 18.29 -31.91
C ILE A 13 -42.81 18.22 -31.41
N ASN A 14 -42.21 19.35 -31.03
CA ASN A 14 -40.84 19.41 -30.49
C ASN A 14 -40.80 19.34 -28.96
N SER A 15 -41.89 18.92 -28.30
CA SER A 15 -41.87 18.75 -26.85
C SER A 15 -40.94 17.61 -26.47
N SER A 16 -40.24 17.75 -25.35
CA SER A 16 -39.44 16.66 -24.76
C SER A 16 -40.28 15.47 -24.29
N TYR A 17 -41.59 15.49 -24.54
CA TYR A 17 -42.57 14.48 -24.17
C TYR A 17 -43.33 13.95 -25.39
N HIS A 18 -42.75 14.04 -26.60
CA HIS A 18 -43.37 13.50 -27.80
C HIS A 18 -43.52 11.96 -27.68
N PRO A 19 -44.75 11.43 -27.65
CA PRO A 19 -45.02 10.03 -27.27
C PRO A 19 -44.44 9.01 -28.26
N PHE A 20 -44.19 9.41 -29.50
CA PHE A 20 -43.71 8.51 -30.57
C PHE A 20 -42.25 8.71 -31.00
N HIS A 21 -41.61 9.81 -30.57
CA HIS A 21 -40.26 10.15 -31.02
C HIS A 21 -39.26 10.26 -29.85
N VAL A 22 -39.75 10.36 -28.62
CA VAL A 22 -38.91 10.44 -27.42
C VAL A 22 -39.17 9.24 -26.55
N ILE A 23 -38.16 8.37 -26.42
CA ILE A 23 -38.15 7.34 -25.37
C ILE A 23 -38.08 8.08 -24.03
N PRO A 24 -39.08 7.95 -23.13
CA PRO A 24 -39.03 8.63 -21.85
C PRO A 24 -37.83 8.12 -21.06
N LYS A 25 -37.11 9.02 -20.40
CA LYS A 25 -36.00 8.62 -19.52
C LYS A 25 -36.54 7.68 -18.44
N PRO A 26 -35.82 6.61 -18.08
CA PRO A 26 -36.22 5.76 -16.98
C PRO A 26 -36.34 6.57 -15.69
N SER A 27 -37.21 6.12 -14.79
CA SER A 27 -37.44 6.83 -13.53
C SER A 27 -36.15 6.94 -12.72
N ILE A 28 -35.97 8.07 -12.03
CA ILE A 28 -34.77 8.32 -11.21
C ILE A 28 -34.82 7.51 -9.89
N TRP A 29 -35.99 6.98 -9.54
CA TRP A 29 -36.27 6.30 -8.28
C TRP A 29 -35.34 5.10 -8.01
N PRO A 30 -35.10 4.14 -8.92
CA PRO A 30 -34.20 3.01 -8.68
C PRO A 30 -32.75 3.44 -8.42
N LYS A 31 -32.29 4.54 -9.05
CA LYS A 31 -30.96 5.10 -8.78
C LYS A 31 -30.87 5.67 -7.37
N ARG A 32 -31.90 6.40 -6.93
CA ARG A 32 -31.98 6.95 -5.56
C ARG A 32 -32.10 5.85 -4.52
N GLU A 33 -32.85 4.79 -4.82
CA GLU A 33 -33.03 3.66 -3.93
C GLU A 33 -31.72 2.89 -3.73
N ARG A 34 -30.97 2.63 -4.81
CA ARG A 34 -29.60 2.07 -4.70
C ARG A 34 -28.69 2.94 -3.83
N LEU A 35 -28.68 4.26 -4.05
CA LEU A 35 -27.91 5.18 -3.23
C LEU A 35 -28.32 5.08 -1.75
N ARG A 36 -29.62 5.09 -1.45
CA ARG A 36 -30.16 5.00 -0.08
C ARG A 36 -29.70 3.75 0.65
N ARG A 37 -29.63 2.60 -0.04
CA ARG A 37 -29.10 1.35 0.55
C ARG A 37 -27.64 1.49 0.99
N PHE A 38 -26.80 2.16 0.20
CA PHE A 38 -25.39 2.37 0.55
C PHE A 38 -25.16 3.39 1.67
N ILE A 39 -26.01 4.40 1.79
CA ILE A 39 -25.89 5.49 2.78
C ILE A 39 -26.77 5.29 4.02
N ALA A 40 -27.47 4.16 4.15
CA ALA A 40 -28.47 3.93 5.20
C ALA A 40 -27.90 4.08 6.62
N TRP A 41 -26.63 3.72 6.80
CA TRP A 41 -25.89 3.81 8.07
C TRP A 41 -25.34 5.21 8.37
N GLN A 42 -25.46 6.17 7.44
CA GLN A 42 -24.97 7.53 7.64
C GLN A 42 -25.93 8.38 8.46
N TYR A 43 -25.43 9.45 9.05
CA TYR A 43 -26.22 10.32 9.91
C TYR A 43 -26.83 11.51 9.17
N ALA A 44 -27.96 11.98 9.71
CA ALA A 44 -28.62 13.23 9.35
C ALA A 44 -28.83 13.42 7.83
N SER A 45 -28.44 14.57 7.30
CA SER A 45 -28.70 14.94 5.91
C SER A 45 -27.96 14.08 4.88
N ASN A 46 -26.96 13.31 5.29
CA ASN A 46 -26.22 12.42 4.40
C ASN A 46 -27.04 11.16 4.07
N ARG A 47 -27.88 10.66 4.99
CA ARG A 47 -28.84 9.57 4.70
C ARG A 47 -30.11 10.03 3.99
N SER A 48 -30.61 11.22 4.32
CA SER A 48 -31.93 11.66 3.83
C SER A 48 -31.86 12.35 2.47
N THR A 49 -30.79 13.09 2.17
CA THR A 49 -30.69 13.93 0.97
C THR A 49 -29.77 13.30 -0.09
N VAL A 50 -30.31 13.07 -1.29
CA VAL A 50 -29.58 12.46 -2.43
C VAL A 50 -28.26 13.16 -2.74
N ARG A 51 -28.25 14.51 -2.81
CA ARG A 51 -27.04 15.28 -3.14
C ARG A 51 -25.93 15.12 -2.11
N LYS A 52 -26.28 15.09 -0.82
CA LYS A 52 -25.30 14.94 0.27
C LYS A 52 -24.82 13.50 0.39
N GLY A 53 -25.75 12.54 0.29
CA GLY A 53 -25.41 11.12 0.28
C GLY A 53 -24.46 10.75 -0.85
N GLN A 54 -24.68 11.27 -2.08
CA GLN A 54 -23.75 11.03 -3.19
C GLN A 54 -22.35 11.59 -2.91
N ARG A 55 -22.25 12.86 -2.48
CA ARG A 55 -20.95 13.47 -2.14
C ARG A 55 -20.20 12.69 -1.06
N GLN A 56 -20.93 12.23 -0.05
CA GLN A 56 -20.36 11.45 1.04
C GLN A 56 -19.90 10.08 0.56
N LEU A 57 -20.68 9.41 -0.30
CA LEU A 57 -20.33 8.12 -0.88
C LEU A 57 -19.05 8.22 -1.73
N ASP A 58 -18.95 9.23 -2.59
CA ASP A 58 -17.76 9.45 -3.42
C ASP A 58 -16.52 9.65 -2.53
N LYS A 59 -16.64 10.44 -1.45
CA LYS A 59 -15.57 10.66 -0.47
C LYS A 59 -15.15 9.36 0.23
N ILE A 60 -16.11 8.53 0.64
CA ILE A 60 -15.84 7.23 1.26
C ILE A 60 -15.08 6.32 0.30
N PHE A 61 -15.49 6.24 -0.96
CA PHE A 61 -14.80 5.40 -1.94
C PHE A 61 -13.36 5.86 -2.19
N HIS A 62 -13.11 7.16 -2.26
CA HIS A 62 -11.74 7.68 -2.32
C HIS A 62 -10.91 7.27 -1.09
N TYR A 63 -11.47 7.39 0.11
CA TYR A 63 -10.75 6.97 1.32
C TYR A 63 -10.55 5.46 1.42
N MET A 64 -11.53 4.64 1.03
CA MET A 64 -11.36 3.19 1.00
C MET A 64 -10.25 2.77 0.06
N ASP A 65 -10.17 3.42 -1.11
CA ASP A 65 -9.12 3.19 -2.09
C ASP A 65 -7.74 3.68 -1.60
N MET A 66 -7.67 4.82 -0.90
CA MET A 66 -6.45 5.26 -0.20
C MET A 66 -6.02 4.24 0.88
N HIS A 67 -6.95 3.85 1.76
CA HIS A 67 -6.68 2.91 2.85
C HIS A 67 -6.19 1.55 2.34
N ARG A 68 -6.78 1.00 1.26
CA ARG A 68 -6.29 -0.25 0.66
C ARG A 68 -4.83 -0.16 0.18
N ARG A 69 -4.40 0.99 -0.33
CA ARG A 69 -3.00 1.20 -0.75
C ARG A 69 -2.07 1.35 0.45
N ASP A 70 -2.56 1.98 1.51
CA ASP A 70 -1.75 2.27 2.69
C ASP A 70 -1.68 1.09 3.66
N GLU A 71 -2.70 0.22 3.71
CA GLU A 71 -2.78 -0.97 4.58
C GLU A 71 -1.49 -1.81 4.51
N LEU A 72 -1.05 -2.16 3.29
CA LEU A 72 0.19 -2.92 3.09
C LEU A 72 1.45 -2.20 3.58
N LYS A 73 1.48 -0.86 3.49
CA LYS A 73 2.62 -0.07 3.99
C LYS A 73 2.60 0.01 5.50
N MET A 74 1.41 0.18 6.08
CA MET A 74 1.23 0.24 7.53
C MET A 74 1.56 -1.09 8.19
N GLU A 75 1.18 -2.21 7.58
CA GLU A 75 1.57 -3.55 8.05
C GLU A 75 3.10 -3.69 8.15
N LYS A 76 3.82 -3.29 7.10
CA LYS A 76 5.30 -3.30 7.09
C LYS A 76 5.90 -2.37 8.13
N PHE A 77 5.33 -1.17 8.27
CA PHE A 77 5.76 -0.20 9.28
C PHE A 77 5.59 -0.77 10.70
N TYR A 78 4.45 -1.36 11.02
CA TYR A 78 4.22 -1.97 12.34
C TYR A 78 5.07 -3.23 12.56
N ALA A 79 5.38 -3.99 11.52
CA ALA A 79 6.30 -5.12 11.63
C ALA A 79 7.72 -4.65 11.96
N GLU A 80 8.19 -3.57 11.32
CA GLU A 80 9.48 -2.95 11.61
C GLU A 80 9.55 -2.38 13.03
N THR A 81 8.51 -1.71 13.52
CA THR A 81 8.51 -1.18 14.89
C THR A 81 8.56 -2.29 15.94
N ARG A 82 7.82 -3.39 15.74
CA ARG A 82 7.89 -4.57 16.62
C ARG A 82 9.26 -5.24 16.58
N LEU A 83 9.84 -5.34 15.37
CA LEU A 83 11.17 -5.91 15.19
C LEU A 83 12.24 -5.07 15.89
N ASN A 84 12.19 -3.74 15.77
CA ASN A 84 13.11 -2.86 16.48
C ASN A 84 13.03 -3.06 18.00
N ALA A 85 11.82 -3.10 18.56
CA ALA A 85 11.63 -3.38 19.98
C ALA A 85 12.21 -4.73 20.42
N ALA A 86 12.04 -5.79 19.62
CA ALA A 86 12.62 -7.10 19.90
C ALA A 86 14.15 -7.11 19.78
N LEU A 87 14.72 -6.31 18.87
CA LEU A 87 16.16 -6.17 18.73
C LEU A 87 16.80 -5.38 19.88
N ASP A 88 16.07 -4.40 20.42
CA ASP A 88 16.51 -3.64 21.59
C ASP A 88 16.70 -4.56 22.82
N GLU A 89 15.84 -5.58 23.00
CA GLU A 89 16.01 -6.59 24.05
C GLU A 89 17.32 -7.40 23.93
N HIS A 90 17.85 -7.50 22.72
CA HIS A 90 19.10 -8.19 22.42
C HIS A 90 20.29 -7.23 22.18
N ASN A 91 20.14 -5.94 22.47
CA ASN A 91 21.16 -4.91 22.26
C ASN A 91 21.72 -4.89 20.83
N HIS A 92 20.87 -5.07 19.81
CA HIS A 92 21.28 -5.12 18.41
C HIS A 92 20.52 -4.11 17.55
N GLU A 93 21.13 -3.59 16.50
CA GLU A 93 20.50 -2.58 15.62
C GLU A 93 19.93 -3.23 14.35
N TYR A 94 18.73 -2.80 13.94
CA TYR A 94 18.06 -3.27 12.72
C TYR A 94 18.89 -3.08 11.43
N ARG A 95 19.57 -1.93 11.28
CA ARG A 95 20.40 -1.68 10.10
C ARG A 95 21.55 -2.69 9.99
N SER A 96 22.16 -3.02 11.13
CA SER A 96 23.23 -4.02 11.22
C SER A 96 22.70 -5.41 10.91
N LEU A 97 21.59 -5.81 11.54
CA LEU A 97 20.89 -7.06 11.25
C LEU A 97 20.61 -7.23 9.75
N ARG A 98 20.03 -6.21 9.11
CA ARG A 98 19.64 -6.30 7.69
C ARG A 98 20.84 -6.38 6.77
N SER A 99 21.87 -5.59 7.03
CA SER A 99 23.14 -5.64 6.29
C SER A 99 23.76 -7.04 6.33
N ASN A 100 23.71 -7.69 7.48
CA ASN A 100 24.26 -9.03 7.68
C ASN A 100 23.41 -10.12 7.01
N PHE A 101 22.09 -10.03 7.08
CA PHE A 101 21.20 -10.96 6.37
C PHE A 101 21.33 -10.84 4.87
N ASP A 102 21.46 -9.62 4.34
CA ASP A 102 21.68 -9.38 2.91
C ASP A 102 22.99 -10.05 2.45
N LYS A 103 24.08 -9.99 3.25
CA LYS A 103 25.38 -10.64 2.98
C LYS A 103 25.33 -12.17 3.14
N ALA A 104 24.54 -12.66 4.09
CA ALA A 104 24.34 -14.09 4.34
C ALA A 104 23.29 -14.72 3.42
N HIS A 105 22.70 -13.94 2.49
CA HIS A 105 21.63 -14.36 1.59
C HIS A 105 20.37 -14.89 2.30
N ILE A 106 20.06 -14.35 3.48
CA ILE A 106 18.84 -14.67 4.25
C ILE A 106 17.72 -13.71 3.84
N LEU A 107 16.75 -14.21 3.08
CA LEU A 107 15.66 -13.43 2.49
C LEU A 107 14.38 -13.44 3.36
N LEU A 108 14.50 -13.02 4.62
CA LEU A 108 13.35 -12.90 5.53
C LEU A 108 12.74 -11.49 5.49
N ASP A 109 11.41 -11.41 5.36
CA ASP A 109 10.68 -10.15 5.42
C ASP A 109 10.46 -9.71 6.88
N ASN A 110 10.25 -8.41 7.08
CA ASN A 110 10.01 -7.82 8.40
C ASN A 110 8.75 -8.40 9.06
N ILE A 111 7.73 -8.73 8.26
CA ILE A 111 6.51 -9.37 8.76
C ILE A 111 6.84 -10.70 9.41
N VAL A 112 7.57 -11.57 8.70
CA VAL A 112 7.97 -12.90 9.20
C VAL A 112 8.92 -12.77 10.40
N LEU A 113 9.91 -11.88 10.34
CA LEU A 113 10.81 -11.63 11.47
C LEU A 113 10.06 -11.15 12.71
N SER A 114 9.09 -10.25 12.54
CA SER A 114 8.26 -9.79 13.66
C SER A 114 7.39 -10.92 14.25
N GLN A 115 6.91 -11.84 13.41
CA GLN A 115 6.16 -13.02 13.88
C GLN A 115 7.07 -14.00 14.63
N LEU A 116 8.28 -14.25 14.12
CA LEU A 116 9.28 -15.07 14.81
C LEU A 116 9.65 -14.46 16.16
N ALA A 117 9.84 -13.14 16.24
CA ALA A 117 10.12 -12.46 17.50
C ALA A 117 9.01 -12.66 18.55
N ILE A 118 7.73 -12.68 18.13
CA ILE A 118 6.59 -12.84 19.04
C ILE A 118 6.38 -14.31 19.44
N TYR A 119 6.32 -15.21 18.45
CA TYR A 119 5.89 -16.59 18.66
C TYR A 119 7.05 -17.56 18.91
N GLU A 120 8.23 -17.27 18.36
CA GLU A 120 9.40 -18.16 18.38
C GLU A 120 10.66 -17.40 18.84
N PRO A 121 10.68 -16.92 20.09
CA PRO A 121 11.76 -16.04 20.59
C PRO A 121 13.13 -16.71 20.57
N ARG A 122 13.20 -18.03 20.72
CA ARG A 122 14.46 -18.79 20.65
C ARG A 122 15.05 -18.75 19.23
N THR A 123 14.23 -18.96 18.22
CA THR A 123 14.63 -18.89 16.81
C THR A 123 15.06 -17.48 16.45
N PHE A 124 14.31 -16.48 16.90
CA PHE A 124 14.68 -15.08 16.70
C PHE A 124 16.02 -14.73 17.36
N LYS A 125 16.25 -15.19 18.60
CA LYS A 125 17.52 -15.04 19.29
C LYS A 125 18.68 -15.64 18.47
N SER A 126 18.54 -16.89 17.99
CA SER A 126 19.58 -17.53 17.16
C SER A 126 19.92 -16.73 15.89
N LEU A 127 18.94 -16.09 15.27
CA LEU A 127 19.16 -15.23 14.10
C LEU A 127 19.90 -13.93 14.47
N VAL A 128 19.60 -13.35 15.63
CA VAL A 128 20.30 -12.16 16.13
C VAL A 128 21.74 -12.50 16.50
N ASP A 129 21.95 -13.59 17.23
CA ASP A 129 23.28 -14.07 17.62
C ASP A 129 24.13 -14.40 16.37
N PHE A 130 23.54 -15.04 15.35
CA PHE A 130 24.18 -15.24 14.05
C PHE A 130 24.64 -13.92 13.41
N SER A 131 23.77 -12.90 13.42
CA SER A 131 24.12 -11.57 12.92
C SER A 131 25.21 -10.90 13.75
N LYS A 132 25.20 -11.03 15.08
CA LYS A 132 26.23 -10.47 15.97
C LYS A 132 27.60 -11.06 15.67
N GLU A 133 27.68 -12.38 15.50
CA GLU A 133 28.92 -13.08 15.12
C GLU A 133 29.42 -12.63 13.74
N LEU A 134 28.53 -12.48 12.75
CA LEU A 134 28.89 -11.99 11.42
C LEU A 134 29.43 -10.54 11.47
N SER A 135 28.82 -9.68 12.29
CA SER A 135 29.33 -8.32 12.54
C SER A 135 30.70 -8.32 13.21
N ALA A 136 30.92 -9.20 14.20
CA ALA A 136 32.21 -9.31 14.88
C ALA A 136 33.32 -9.81 13.96
N GLN A 137 33.04 -10.77 13.07
CA GLN A 137 33.97 -11.23 12.03
C GLN A 137 34.36 -10.10 11.05
N GLN A 138 33.43 -9.17 10.79
CA GLN A 138 33.70 -7.98 9.97
C GLN A 138 34.44 -6.86 10.73
N GLY A 139 34.75 -7.06 12.02
CA GLY A 139 35.44 -6.09 12.86
C GLY A 139 34.53 -4.96 13.35
N HIS A 140 33.21 -5.10 13.25
CA HIS A 140 32.28 -4.14 13.85
C HIS A 140 32.16 -4.39 15.36
N PRO A 141 32.08 -3.33 16.19
CA PRO A 141 31.89 -3.48 17.63
C PRO A 141 30.49 -4.04 17.91
N VAL A 142 30.41 -5.13 18.65
CA VAL A 142 29.15 -5.80 19.01
C VAL A 142 29.12 -6.06 20.51
N ILE A 143 27.94 -5.86 21.10
CA ILE A 143 27.67 -6.16 22.51
C ILE A 143 27.13 -7.59 22.59
N PHE A 144 27.92 -8.46 23.21
CA PHE A 144 27.55 -9.85 23.47
C PHE A 144 27.06 -10.02 24.90
N ASP A 145 25.94 -10.71 25.10
CA ASP A 145 25.62 -11.23 26.42
C ASP A 145 26.45 -12.48 26.70
N LYS A 146 26.62 -12.82 27.99
CA LYS A 146 27.53 -13.90 28.42
C LYS A 146 27.24 -15.26 27.78
N ASN A 147 25.99 -15.52 27.37
CA ASN A 147 25.52 -16.83 26.90
C ASN A 147 25.41 -16.93 25.36
N ASP A 148 25.69 -15.86 24.62
CA ASP A 148 25.36 -15.81 23.18
C ASP A 148 26.40 -16.52 22.30
N ARG A 149 27.67 -16.59 22.74
CA ARG A 149 28.79 -17.11 21.93
C ARG A 149 28.90 -18.63 21.87
N GLU A 150 28.33 -19.36 22.82
CA GLU A 150 28.60 -20.79 22.96
C GLU A 150 27.93 -21.66 21.89
N ASN A 151 26.94 -21.13 21.15
CA ASN A 151 26.04 -21.94 20.35
C ASN A 151 26.20 -21.79 18.83
N ILE A 152 27.14 -20.97 18.35
CA ILE A 152 27.19 -20.59 16.92
C ILE A 152 28.57 -20.82 16.32
N GLU A 153 28.62 -21.74 15.37
CA GLU A 153 29.77 -21.96 14.50
C GLU A 153 29.47 -21.39 13.11
N LEU A 154 30.20 -20.37 12.69
CA LEU A 154 30.11 -19.81 11.35
C LEU A 154 31.13 -20.48 10.43
N SER A 155 30.66 -21.14 9.38
CA SER A 155 31.54 -21.59 8.29
C SER A 155 32.08 -20.38 7.52
N THR A 156 33.34 -20.39 7.10
CA THR A 156 33.96 -19.29 6.32
C THR A 156 33.22 -18.92 5.03
N ASN A 157 32.37 -19.80 4.49
CA ASN A 157 31.61 -19.58 3.25
C ASN A 157 30.30 -18.78 3.41
N CYS A 158 29.88 -18.41 4.63
CA CYS A 158 28.57 -17.77 4.82
C CYS A 158 28.56 -16.25 4.53
N ILE A 159 29.71 -15.66 4.19
CA ILE A 159 29.82 -14.23 3.90
C ILE A 159 29.88 -14.03 2.38
N GLY A 160 28.78 -13.57 1.79
CA GLY A 160 28.67 -13.20 0.38
C GLY A 160 28.63 -11.69 0.15
N LEU A 161 28.73 -11.28 -1.12
CA LEU A 161 28.32 -9.95 -1.55
C LEU A 161 26.78 -9.90 -1.54
N PRO A 162 26.16 -8.83 -1.00
CA PRO A 162 24.71 -8.73 -0.99
C PRO A 162 24.18 -8.71 -2.43
N TYR A 163 23.00 -9.30 -2.64
CA TYR A 163 22.36 -9.26 -3.96
C TYR A 163 22.15 -7.81 -4.42
N PRO A 164 22.33 -7.53 -5.73
CA PRO A 164 22.07 -6.21 -6.26
C PRO A 164 20.60 -5.84 -6.03
N LYS A 165 20.37 -4.66 -5.46
CA LYS A 165 19.01 -4.15 -5.27
C LYS A 165 18.43 -3.77 -6.63
N ALA A 166 17.12 -4.00 -6.80
CA ALA A 166 16.41 -3.59 -8.00
C ALA A 166 16.62 -2.08 -8.23
N LYS A 167 17.01 -1.71 -9.46
CA LYS A 167 17.23 -0.33 -9.86
C LYS A 167 15.89 0.38 -9.93
N TYR A 168 15.62 1.27 -8.97
CA TYR A 168 14.46 2.14 -9.04
C TYR A 168 14.75 3.26 -10.04
N PHE A 169 14.15 3.15 -11.22
CA PHE A 169 14.09 4.28 -12.13
C PHE A 169 13.10 5.29 -11.55
N PRO A 170 13.55 6.50 -11.13
CA PRO A 170 12.60 7.51 -10.71
C PRO A 170 11.61 7.74 -11.84
N ARG A 171 10.34 8.01 -11.53
CA ARG A 171 9.46 8.60 -12.55
C ARG A 171 10.20 9.83 -13.07
N GLY A 172 10.47 9.86 -14.37
CA GLY A 172 11.27 10.91 -15.00
C GLY A 172 10.74 12.30 -14.60
N PRO A 173 11.59 13.34 -14.68
CA PRO A 173 11.16 14.71 -14.42
C PRO A 173 9.88 14.98 -15.20
N GLY A 174 8.87 15.62 -14.59
CA GLY A 174 7.63 15.99 -15.29
C GLY A 174 7.88 16.83 -16.55
N ASN A 175 9.08 17.44 -16.67
CA ASN A 175 9.52 18.24 -17.81
C ASN A 175 10.04 17.42 -19.00
N ASP A 176 10.46 16.17 -18.79
CA ASP A 176 11.09 15.31 -19.81
C ASP A 176 10.09 14.42 -20.58
N HIS A 177 8.78 14.61 -20.37
CA HIS A 177 7.70 13.83 -21.01
C HIS A 177 7.67 13.91 -22.55
N ARG A 178 8.40 14.87 -23.15
CA ARG A 178 8.51 15.03 -24.60
C ARG A 178 9.61 14.16 -25.22
N ASN A 179 10.55 13.72 -24.40
CA ASN A 179 11.62 12.84 -24.84
C ASN A 179 11.17 11.39 -24.61
N PRO A 180 10.99 10.58 -25.67
CA PRO A 180 10.62 9.18 -25.48
C PRO A 180 11.71 8.47 -24.65
N PRO A 181 11.32 7.56 -23.72
CA PRO A 181 12.31 6.84 -22.94
C PRO A 181 13.21 6.03 -23.87
N ARG A 182 14.52 6.16 -23.66
CA ARG A 182 15.50 5.35 -24.38
C ARG A 182 15.30 3.87 -24.02
N LYS A 183 15.42 2.99 -25.01
CA LYS A 183 15.48 1.53 -24.76
C LYS A 183 16.72 1.23 -23.92
N LEU A 184 16.51 0.58 -22.77
CA LEU A 184 17.59 0.07 -21.94
C LEU A 184 18.41 -0.96 -22.73
N ARG A 185 19.70 -1.00 -22.44
CA ARG A 185 20.58 -2.05 -22.96
C ARG A 185 20.56 -3.26 -22.03
N GLU A 186 21.04 -4.41 -22.50
CA GLU A 186 21.07 -5.66 -21.72
C GLU A 186 21.99 -5.60 -20.49
N ASP A 187 23.00 -4.74 -20.51
CA ASP A 187 23.90 -4.43 -19.37
C ASP A 187 23.25 -3.56 -18.29
N GLU A 188 22.09 -2.95 -18.57
CA GLU A 188 21.37 -2.08 -17.65
C GLU A 188 20.20 -2.79 -16.93
N PHE A 189 20.01 -4.09 -17.20
CA PHE A 189 19.02 -4.98 -16.57
C PHE A 189 19.49 -5.54 -15.23
#